data_AF-A0A5C6M406-F1
#
_entry.id   AF-A0A5C6M406-F1
#
_cell.length_a   1.000
_cell.length_b   1.000
_cell.length_c   1.000
_cell.angle_alpha   90.00
_cell.angle_beta   90.00
_cell.angle_gamma   90.00
#
_symmetry.space_group_name_H-M   'P 1'
#
loop_
_entity.id
_entity.type
_entity.pdbx_description
1 polymer ?
#
loop_
_entity_poly.entity_id
_entity_poly.type
_entity_poly.pdbx_seq_one_letter_code
_entity_poly.pdbx_strand_id
1 'polypeptide(L)'
;TVKVNEFVPREVVDKLMKKANLVWQVILGLSRYGGLRTPSETLSLRWEDIDWEMNRMSIPEPKVEHHEGRGIRSCPIFPELRSILDEAFEIFGDKSEYVVAAPQYRAAANTAMGWKNSNLRTEMTRLLRRAGVSGWPRLFHSMRASRQTELQREFPLHVVCSWLGNSPRIAQQSYLLVTEDDFAKAAGVAKVMVEG
;
A
#
# COMPACT_ATOMS: atom_id res chain seq x y z
N THR A 1 -9.33 8.90 -22.06
CA THR A 1 -9.67 9.48 -20.74
C THR A 1 -8.46 9.39 -19.82
N VAL A 2 -8.07 10.50 -19.20
CA VAL A 2 -6.99 10.51 -18.20
C VAL A 2 -7.44 9.67 -17.01
N LYS A 3 -6.69 8.61 -16.67
CA LYS A 3 -7.01 7.76 -15.52
C LYS A 3 -6.62 8.50 -14.24
N VAL A 4 -7.61 8.89 -13.45
CA VAL A 4 -7.41 9.50 -12.12
C VAL A 4 -7.38 8.40 -11.03
N ASN A 5 -6.92 8.76 -9.83
CA ASN A 5 -7.01 7.85 -8.68
C ASN A 5 -8.46 7.74 -8.22
N GLU A 6 -8.83 6.60 -7.66
CA GLU A 6 -10.12 6.35 -7.02
C GLU A 6 -9.90 5.97 -5.55
N PHE A 7 -10.83 6.32 -4.68
CA PHE A 7 -10.77 5.88 -3.29
C PHE A 7 -11.12 4.39 -3.22
N VAL A 8 -10.31 3.63 -2.50
CA VAL A 8 -10.44 2.18 -2.32
C VAL A 8 -10.82 1.93 -0.85
N PRO A 9 -12.11 1.72 -0.56
CA PRO A 9 -12.59 1.46 0.80
C PRO A 9 -11.96 0.21 1.40
N ARG A 10 -11.92 0.14 2.74
CA ARG A 10 -11.35 -1.00 3.47
C ARG A 10 -12.09 -2.29 3.15
N GLU A 11 -13.41 -2.21 3.07
CA GLU A 11 -14.33 -3.30 2.79
C GLU A 11 -14.06 -3.94 1.42
N VAL A 12 -13.60 -3.13 0.45
CA VAL A 12 -13.18 -3.63 -0.86
C VAL A 12 -11.89 -4.44 -0.75
N VAL A 13 -10.92 -3.95 0.02
CA VAL A 13 -9.65 -4.66 0.23
C VAL A 13 -9.86 -5.92 1.07
N ASP A 14 -10.74 -5.91 2.06
CA ASP A 14 -11.07 -7.09 2.87
C ASP A 14 -11.64 -8.23 2.02
N LYS A 15 -12.47 -7.91 1.02
CA LYS A 15 -12.94 -8.90 0.03
C LYS A 15 -11.78 -9.52 -0.75
N LEU A 16 -10.74 -8.75 -1.07
CA LEU A 16 -9.54 -9.25 -1.74
C LEU A 16 -8.69 -10.09 -0.79
N MET A 17 -8.49 -9.64 0.45
CA MET A 17 -7.73 -10.38 1.49
C MET A 17 -8.31 -11.78 1.69
N LYS A 18 -9.64 -11.90 1.81
CA LYS A 18 -10.37 -13.18 1.94
C LYS A 18 -10.16 -14.14 0.76
N LYS A 19 -9.71 -13.67 -0.41
CA LYS A 19 -9.44 -14.49 -1.60
C LYS A 19 -7.94 -14.59 -1.94
N ALA A 20 -7.09 -13.90 -1.20
CA ALA A 20 -5.66 -13.86 -1.39
C ALA A 20 -4.97 -14.94 -0.54
N ASN A 21 -3.87 -15.50 -1.05
CA ASN A 21 -2.92 -16.20 -0.18
C ASN A 21 -2.10 -15.18 0.62
N LEU A 22 -1.39 -15.63 1.66
CA LEU A 22 -0.67 -14.74 2.58
C LEU A 22 0.32 -13.80 1.87
N VAL A 23 1.05 -14.28 0.86
CA VAL A 23 1.92 -13.43 0.02
C VAL A 23 1.15 -12.25 -0.60
N TRP A 24 -0.04 -12.49 -1.15
CA TRP A 24 -0.87 -11.43 -1.73
C TRP A 24 -1.53 -10.57 -0.66
N GLN A 25 -1.85 -11.11 0.51
CA GLN A 25 -2.33 -10.31 1.63
C GLN A 25 -1.26 -9.30 2.08
N VAL A 26 0.00 -9.72 2.16
CA VAL A 26 1.14 -8.83 2.43
C VAL A 26 1.28 -7.75 1.35
N ILE A 27 1.24 -8.10 0.06
CA ILE A 27 1.33 -7.10 -1.04
C ILE A 27 0.18 -6.08 -0.95
N LEU A 28 -1.04 -6.54 -0.70
CA LEU A 28 -2.22 -5.69 -0.53
C LEU A 28 -2.06 -4.78 0.68
N GLY A 29 -1.65 -5.33 1.83
CA GLY A 29 -1.49 -4.62 3.09
C GLY A 29 -0.40 -3.55 3.01
N LEU A 30 0.78 -3.89 2.48
CA LEU A 30 1.88 -2.95 2.29
C LEU A 30 1.46 -1.78 1.37
N SER A 31 0.70 -2.06 0.31
CA SER A 31 0.23 -1.01 -0.61
C SER A 31 -0.90 -0.16 -0.03
N ARG A 32 -1.91 -0.79 0.60
CA ARG A 32 -3.14 -0.11 1.07
C ARG A 32 -3.02 0.49 2.46
N TYR A 33 -2.33 -0.16 3.38
CA TYR A 33 -2.20 0.27 4.77
C TYR A 33 -0.82 0.86 5.03
N GLY A 34 0.25 0.28 4.47
CA GLY A 34 1.59 0.87 4.51
C GLY A 34 1.78 2.04 3.54
N GLY A 35 0.93 2.15 2.51
CA GLY A 35 1.05 3.17 1.48
C GLY A 35 2.30 3.04 0.62
N LEU A 36 2.94 1.86 0.54
CA LEU A 36 4.15 1.65 -0.23
C LEU A 36 3.90 1.75 -1.74
N ARG A 37 4.93 2.20 -2.48
CA ARG A 37 4.97 2.13 -3.94
C ARG A 37 5.13 0.68 -4.37
N THR A 38 4.14 0.19 -5.10
CA THR A 38 4.14 -1.18 -5.62
C THR A 38 4.40 -1.13 -7.13
N PRO A 39 5.40 -1.87 -7.66
CA PRO A 39 6.09 -3.00 -7.02
C PRO A 39 7.34 -2.66 -6.21
N SER A 40 7.99 -1.54 -6.50
CA SER A 40 9.40 -1.33 -6.17
C SER A 40 9.71 -1.38 -4.68
N GLU A 41 8.90 -0.75 -3.84
CA GLU A 41 9.15 -0.74 -2.38
C GLU A 41 8.62 -2.02 -1.74
N THR A 42 7.40 -2.44 -2.12
CA THR A 42 6.78 -3.64 -1.57
C THR A 42 7.60 -4.91 -1.82
N LEU A 43 8.26 -5.01 -2.98
CA LEU A 43 9.06 -6.18 -3.32
C LEU A 43 10.51 -6.08 -2.83
N SER A 44 10.96 -4.91 -2.40
CA SER A 44 12.33 -4.69 -1.89
C SER A 44 12.44 -4.71 -0.38
N LEU A 45 11.33 -4.53 0.35
CA LEU A 45 11.31 -4.52 1.81
C LEU A 45 11.74 -5.88 2.39
N ARG A 46 12.68 -5.84 3.33
CA ARG A 46 13.24 -7.01 4.01
C ARG A 46 12.78 -7.09 5.45
N TRP A 47 12.89 -8.26 6.07
CA TRP A 47 12.58 -8.38 7.50
C TRP A 47 13.54 -7.58 8.38
N GLU A 48 14.80 -7.41 7.96
CA GLU A 48 15.78 -6.56 8.65
C GLU A 48 15.39 -5.06 8.65
N ASP A 49 14.51 -4.64 7.74
CA ASP A 49 14.00 -3.27 7.68
C ASP A 49 12.86 -3.02 8.67
N ILE A 50 12.39 -4.05 9.38
CA ILE A 50 11.25 -3.99 10.30
C ILE A 50 11.75 -3.90 11.74
N ASP A 51 11.43 -2.77 12.38
CA ASP A 51 11.60 -2.57 13.81
C ASP A 51 10.27 -2.86 14.53
N TRP A 52 10.17 -4.08 15.06
CA TRP A 52 8.98 -4.57 15.74
C TRP A 52 8.71 -3.90 17.10
N GLU A 53 9.77 -3.43 17.76
CA GLU A 53 9.70 -2.78 19.07
C GLU A 53 9.19 -1.34 18.90
N MET A 54 9.76 -0.60 17.94
CA MET A 54 9.35 0.78 17.66
C MET A 54 8.14 0.90 16.73
N ASN A 55 7.64 -0.23 16.19
CA ASN A 55 6.60 -0.28 15.15
C ASN A 55 6.96 0.60 13.94
N ARG A 56 8.14 0.39 13.35
CA ARG A 56 8.63 1.16 12.20
C ARG A 56 9.15 0.26 11.09
N MET A 57 9.01 0.74 9.87
CA MET A 57 9.64 0.18 8.68
C MET A 57 10.61 1.20 8.09
N SER A 58 11.82 0.76 7.77
CA SER A 58 12.81 1.51 7.01
C SER A 58 12.64 1.20 5.53
N ILE A 59 11.89 2.03 4.80
CA ILE A 59 11.53 1.74 3.41
C ILE A 59 12.56 2.36 2.47
N PRO A 60 13.25 1.56 1.62
CA PRO A 60 14.15 2.10 0.61
C PRO A 60 13.41 2.98 -0.40
N GLU A 61 14.01 4.09 -0.81
CA GLU A 61 13.53 4.99 -1.85
C GLU A 61 14.54 5.09 -3.02
N PRO A 62 14.67 4.06 -3.88
CA PRO A 62 15.67 4.04 -4.95
C PRO A 62 15.56 5.21 -5.94
N LYS A 63 14.37 5.83 -6.05
CA LYS A 63 14.13 6.95 -6.97
C LYS A 63 14.69 8.29 -6.50
N VAL A 64 15.15 8.39 -5.25
CA VAL A 64 15.73 9.62 -4.70
C VAL A 64 17.15 9.39 -4.16
N GLU A 65 17.74 8.24 -4.44
CA GLU A 65 19.09 7.86 -4.02
C GLU A 65 20.17 8.82 -4.58
N HIS A 66 19.88 9.48 -5.71
CA HIS A 66 20.73 10.53 -6.29
C HIS A 66 20.62 11.91 -5.60
N HIS A 67 19.76 12.06 -4.59
CA HIS A 67 19.62 13.30 -3.82
C HIS A 67 20.25 13.10 -2.43
N GLU A 68 21.25 13.92 -2.09
CA GLU A 68 21.94 13.85 -0.79
C GLU A 68 20.95 13.88 0.39
N GLY A 69 21.13 12.94 1.34
CA GLY A 69 20.28 12.78 2.51
C GLY A 69 18.93 12.07 2.27
N ARG A 70 18.71 11.50 1.07
CA ARG A 70 17.50 10.74 0.73
C ARG A 70 17.87 9.36 0.19
N GLY A 71 17.05 8.35 0.49
CA GLY A 71 17.30 6.97 0.05
C GLY A 71 16.62 5.91 0.92
N ILE A 72 16.26 6.25 2.16
CA ILE A 72 15.42 5.44 3.05
C ILE A 72 14.49 6.39 3.78
N ARG A 73 13.21 6.02 3.96
CA ARG A 73 12.28 6.73 4.83
C ARG A 73 11.79 5.84 5.96
N SER A 74 11.54 6.43 7.13
CA SER A 74 10.88 5.74 8.22
C SER A 74 9.36 5.90 8.10
N CYS A 75 8.64 4.78 8.16
CA CYS A 75 7.18 4.74 8.11
C CYS A 75 6.65 3.90 9.30
N PRO A 76 5.60 4.33 10.01
CA PRO A 76 4.98 3.51 11.04
C PRO A 76 4.44 2.18 10.47
N ILE A 77 4.56 1.11 11.25
CA ILE A 77 3.74 -0.09 11.05
C ILE A 77 2.35 0.26 11.60
N PHE A 78 1.45 0.64 10.69
CA PHE A 78 0.09 0.97 11.08
C PHE A 78 -0.64 -0.27 11.64
N PRO A 79 -1.59 -0.11 12.58
CA PRO A 79 -2.26 -1.23 13.23
C PRO A 79 -2.86 -2.26 12.25
N GLU A 80 -3.41 -1.79 11.14
CA GLU A 80 -4.04 -2.66 10.14
C GLU A 80 -3.04 -3.44 9.28
N LEU A 81 -1.79 -2.99 9.24
CA LEU A 81 -0.68 -3.70 8.61
C LEU A 81 0.01 -4.64 9.59
N ARG A 82 0.03 -4.30 10.89
CA ARG A 82 0.78 -5.04 11.91
C ARG A 82 0.40 -6.52 11.95
N SER A 83 -0.89 -6.84 12.02
CA SER A 83 -1.36 -8.23 12.07
C SER A 83 -0.96 -9.06 10.85
N ILE A 84 -1.00 -8.45 9.66
CA ILE A 84 -0.59 -9.10 8.41
C ILE A 84 0.91 -9.40 8.42
N LEU A 85 1.72 -8.49 8.97
CA LEU A 85 3.16 -8.67 9.07
C LEU A 85 3.54 -9.70 10.13
N ASP A 86 2.86 -9.72 11.28
CA ASP A 86 3.08 -10.72 12.32
C ASP A 86 2.84 -12.14 11.76
N GLU A 87 1.69 -12.38 11.13
CA GLU A 87 1.36 -13.68 10.50
C GLU A 87 2.38 -14.04 9.39
N ALA A 88 2.74 -13.07 8.55
CA ALA A 88 3.72 -13.30 7.50
C ALA A 88 5.12 -13.60 8.04
N PHE A 89 5.52 -12.99 9.16
CA PHE A 89 6.81 -13.24 9.80
C PHE A 89 6.85 -14.63 10.45
N GLU A 90 5.78 -15.04 11.11
CA GLU A 90 5.65 -16.40 11.67
C GLU A 90 5.81 -17.48 10.59
N ILE A 91 5.25 -17.25 9.39
CA ILE A 91 5.26 -18.25 8.32
C ILE A 91 6.52 -18.17 7.45
N PHE A 92 7.06 -16.98 7.20
CA PHE A 92 8.12 -16.76 6.21
C PHE A 92 9.42 -16.17 6.76
N GLY A 93 9.48 -15.74 8.01
CA GLY A 93 10.62 -15.03 8.60
C GLY A 93 11.93 -15.83 8.57
N ASP A 94 11.84 -17.16 8.63
CA ASP A 94 12.96 -18.10 8.52
C ASP A 94 13.23 -18.59 7.09
N LYS A 95 12.29 -18.38 6.16
CA LYS A 95 12.32 -18.92 4.78
C LYS A 95 12.65 -17.88 3.72
N SER A 96 12.50 -16.61 4.02
CA SER A 96 12.77 -15.53 3.07
C SER A 96 13.36 -14.33 3.78
N GLU A 97 14.40 -13.74 3.20
CA GLU A 97 14.93 -12.44 3.62
C GLU A 97 13.91 -11.30 3.42
N TYR A 98 13.00 -11.46 2.46
CA TYR A 98 12.07 -10.42 2.03
C TYR A 98 10.68 -10.61 2.63
N VAL A 99 10.05 -9.49 3.02
CA VAL A 99 8.68 -9.46 3.57
C VAL A 99 7.68 -10.09 2.60
N VAL A 100 7.83 -9.80 1.30
CA VAL A 100 7.11 -10.52 0.24
C VAL A 100 7.90 -11.76 -0.16
N ALA A 101 7.49 -12.91 0.39
CA ALA A 101 8.06 -14.24 0.14
C ALA A 101 7.65 -14.83 -1.23
N ALA A 102 7.95 -14.11 -2.31
CA ALA A 102 7.68 -14.51 -3.69
C ALA A 102 8.83 -14.10 -4.63
N PRO A 103 9.96 -14.84 -4.61
CA PRO A 103 11.17 -14.47 -5.35
C PRO A 103 10.95 -14.33 -6.85
N GLN A 104 9.96 -15.02 -7.43
CA GLN A 104 9.61 -14.92 -8.85
C GLN A 104 9.23 -13.50 -9.30
N TYR A 105 8.62 -12.68 -8.42
CA TYR A 105 8.26 -11.31 -8.77
C TYR A 105 9.49 -10.39 -8.84
N ARG A 106 10.47 -10.60 -7.95
CA ARG A 106 11.77 -9.90 -8.01
C ARG A 106 12.60 -10.37 -9.21
N ALA A 107 12.67 -11.68 -9.44
CA ALA A 107 13.39 -12.24 -10.59
C ALA A 107 12.85 -11.71 -11.92
N ALA A 108 11.52 -11.58 -12.07
CA ALA A 108 10.91 -11.00 -13.26
C ALA A 108 11.26 -9.51 -13.48
N ALA A 109 11.64 -8.78 -12.42
CA ALA A 109 12.09 -7.40 -12.51
C ALA A 109 13.56 -7.27 -12.92
N ASN A 110 14.36 -8.36 -12.92
CA ASN A 110 15.77 -8.37 -13.31
C ASN A 110 15.95 -8.39 -14.84
N THR A 111 15.37 -7.40 -15.51
CA THR A 111 15.45 -7.19 -16.97
C THR A 111 15.60 -5.68 -17.25
N ALA A 112 15.92 -5.29 -18.49
CA ALA A 112 16.00 -3.88 -18.87
C ALA A 112 14.71 -3.07 -18.60
N MET A 113 13.55 -3.74 -18.49
CA MET A 113 12.26 -3.11 -18.20
C MET A 113 11.99 -2.92 -16.69
N GLY A 114 12.85 -3.46 -15.83
CA GLY A 114 12.79 -3.32 -14.37
C GLY A 114 11.49 -3.83 -13.76
N TRP A 115 11.04 -3.18 -12.69
CA TRP A 115 9.81 -3.50 -11.94
C TRP A 115 8.53 -3.57 -12.78
N LYS A 116 8.50 -2.96 -13.99
CA LYS A 116 7.34 -3.07 -14.90
C LYS A 116 7.03 -4.52 -15.27
N ASN A 117 8.02 -5.42 -15.24
CA ASN A 117 7.86 -6.83 -15.59
C ASN A 117 7.46 -7.75 -14.42
N SER A 118 7.32 -7.22 -13.20
CA SER A 118 6.91 -8.01 -12.01
C SER A 118 5.50 -8.61 -12.08
N ASN A 119 4.69 -8.29 -13.11
CA ASN A 119 3.37 -8.86 -13.38
C ASN A 119 2.30 -8.73 -12.27
N LEU A 120 2.53 -7.90 -11.24
CA LEU A 120 1.57 -7.71 -10.14
C LEU A 120 0.20 -7.18 -10.61
N ARG A 121 0.15 -6.38 -11.69
CA ARG A 121 -1.12 -5.91 -12.27
C ARG A 121 -2.00 -7.07 -12.75
N THR A 122 -1.40 -8.07 -13.39
CA THR A 122 -2.14 -9.22 -13.95
C THR A 122 -2.75 -10.03 -12.82
N GLU A 123 -1.96 -10.33 -11.79
CA GLU A 123 -2.42 -11.09 -10.63
C GLU A 123 -3.46 -10.32 -9.79
N MET A 124 -3.28 -9.02 -9.59
CA MET A 124 -4.31 -8.18 -8.96
C MET A 124 -5.63 -8.25 -9.74
N THR A 125 -5.59 -8.20 -11.08
CA THR A 125 -6.80 -8.30 -11.92
C THR A 125 -7.49 -9.67 -11.79
N ARG A 126 -6.70 -10.75 -11.68
CA ARG A 126 -7.24 -12.10 -11.41
C ARG A 126 -7.87 -12.17 -10.02
N LEU A 127 -7.24 -11.57 -9.01
CA LEU A 127 -7.75 -11.53 -7.65
C LEU A 127 -9.06 -10.74 -7.56
N LEU A 128 -9.15 -9.57 -8.19
CA LEU A 128 -10.37 -8.77 -8.30
C LEU A 128 -11.53 -9.59 -8.86
N ARG A 129 -11.29 -10.32 -9.97
CA ARG A 129 -12.29 -11.21 -10.58
C ARG A 129 -12.73 -12.32 -9.62
N ARG A 130 -11.79 -12.97 -8.92
CA ARG A 130 -12.12 -14.02 -7.92
C ARG A 130 -12.93 -13.49 -6.73
N ALA A 131 -12.75 -12.23 -6.38
CA ALA A 131 -13.47 -11.57 -5.29
C ALA A 131 -14.82 -10.96 -5.73
N GLY A 132 -15.16 -11.02 -7.02
CA GLY A 132 -16.36 -10.35 -7.54
C GLY A 132 -16.30 -8.83 -7.42
N VAL A 133 -15.11 -8.25 -7.42
CA VAL A 133 -14.87 -6.81 -7.29
C VAL A 133 -14.53 -6.22 -8.65
N SER A 134 -15.23 -5.15 -9.03
CA SER A 134 -14.89 -4.36 -10.22
C SER A 134 -13.51 -3.71 -10.06
N GLY A 135 -12.69 -3.79 -11.10
CA GLY A 135 -11.36 -3.15 -11.08
C GLY A 135 -11.44 -1.63 -11.18
N TRP A 136 -10.45 -0.94 -10.61
CA TRP A 136 -10.33 0.52 -10.63
C TRP A 136 -9.10 1.00 -11.42
N PRO A 137 -9.08 2.24 -11.93
CA PRO A 137 -7.91 2.84 -12.54
C PRO A 137 -6.74 2.92 -11.57
N ARG A 138 -5.53 2.83 -12.12
CA ARG A 138 -4.26 2.97 -11.37
C ARG A 138 -4.09 2.04 -10.15
N LEU A 139 -4.86 0.96 -10.01
CA LEU A 139 -4.75 -0.14 -9.03
C LEU A 139 -3.98 0.21 -7.73
N PHE A 140 -2.67 -0.02 -7.69
CA PHE A 140 -1.82 0.23 -6.51
C PHE A 140 -1.65 1.71 -6.14
N HIS A 141 -1.60 2.62 -7.12
CA HIS A 141 -1.52 4.05 -6.82
C HIS A 141 -2.79 4.55 -6.14
N SER A 142 -3.96 4.02 -6.51
CA SER A 142 -5.25 4.35 -5.87
C SER A 142 -5.32 3.82 -4.44
N MET A 143 -4.74 2.64 -4.14
CA MET A 143 -4.64 2.14 -2.76
C MET A 143 -3.74 3.02 -1.90
N ARG A 144 -2.55 3.38 -2.41
CA ARG A 144 -1.68 4.35 -1.76
C ARG A 144 -2.38 5.71 -1.58
N ALA A 145 -3.19 6.12 -2.56
CA ALA A 145 -3.96 7.35 -2.48
C ALA A 145 -4.98 7.36 -1.36
N SER A 146 -5.68 6.25 -1.23
CA SER A 146 -6.65 6.04 -0.17
C SER A 146 -5.97 6.14 1.19
N ARG A 147 -4.79 5.52 1.36
CA ARG A 147 -4.04 5.61 2.62
C ARG A 147 -3.64 7.03 2.96
N GLN A 148 -3.16 7.78 1.96
CA GLN A 148 -2.77 9.16 2.17
C GLN A 148 -3.97 10.02 2.58
N THR A 149 -5.10 9.90 1.89
CA THR A 149 -6.35 10.62 2.24
C THR A 149 -6.77 10.34 3.68
N GLU A 150 -6.73 9.08 4.12
CA GLU A 150 -7.08 8.68 5.49
C GLU A 150 -6.13 9.31 6.51
N LEU A 151 -4.82 9.15 6.33
CA LEU A 151 -3.83 9.68 7.27
C LEU A 151 -3.87 11.22 7.36
N GLN A 152 -4.17 11.92 6.28
CA GLN A 152 -4.28 13.38 6.29
C GLN A 152 -5.50 13.90 7.05
N ARG A 153 -6.49 13.05 7.37
CA ARG A 153 -7.59 13.41 8.27
C ARG A 153 -7.16 13.41 9.74
N GLU A 154 -6.08 12.70 10.07
CA GLU A 154 -5.61 12.48 11.43
C GLU A 154 -4.29 13.21 11.74
N PHE A 155 -3.44 13.39 10.73
CA PHE A 155 -2.09 13.92 10.88
C PHE A 155 -1.79 15.08 9.92
N PRO A 156 -0.91 16.02 10.30
CA PRO A 156 -0.52 17.12 9.42
C PRO A 156 0.11 16.63 8.11
N LEU A 157 -0.16 17.36 7.01
CA LEU A 157 0.30 17.02 5.67
C LEU A 157 1.79 16.67 5.58
N HIS A 158 2.66 17.46 6.21
CA HIS A 158 4.11 17.25 6.15
C HIS A 158 4.55 15.94 6.82
N VAL A 159 3.86 15.52 7.90
CA VAL A 159 4.11 14.25 8.60
C VAL A 159 3.74 13.07 7.69
N VAL A 160 2.55 13.10 7.11
CA VAL A 160 2.09 12.05 6.18
C VAL A 160 2.99 11.95 4.95
N CYS A 161 3.40 13.11 4.40
CA CYS A 161 4.34 13.17 3.29
C CYS A 161 5.69 12.53 3.61
N SER A 162 6.20 12.72 4.83
CA SER A 162 7.44 12.09 5.31
C SER A 162 7.29 10.56 5.37
N TRP A 163 6.20 10.04 5.93
CA TRP A 163 5.97 8.59 6.04
C TRP A 163 5.72 7.91 4.69
N LEU A 164 4.97 8.54 3.81
CA LEU A 164 4.65 7.95 2.52
C LEU A 164 5.75 8.21 1.49
N GLY A 165 6.57 9.25 1.66
CA GLY A 165 7.71 9.53 0.78
C GLY A 165 7.36 10.38 -0.44
N ASN A 166 6.38 11.27 -0.34
CA ASN A 166 6.04 12.24 -1.40
C ASN A 166 6.14 13.67 -0.89
N SER A 167 6.21 14.64 -1.81
CA SER A 167 6.22 16.06 -1.42
C SER A 167 4.80 16.57 -1.15
N PRO A 168 4.65 17.64 -0.33
CA PRO A 168 3.37 18.34 -0.14
C PRO A 168 2.73 18.80 -1.46
N ARG A 169 3.54 19.21 -2.45
CA ARG A 169 3.04 19.56 -3.79
C ARG A 169 2.40 18.37 -4.49
N ILE A 170 3.08 17.22 -4.51
CA ILE A 170 2.53 15.98 -5.07
C ILE A 170 1.31 15.53 -4.27
N ALA A 171 1.33 15.73 -2.95
CA ALA A 171 0.22 15.44 -2.07
C ALA A 171 -1.04 16.22 -2.46
N GLN A 172 -0.92 17.55 -2.56
CA GLN A 172 -2.01 18.46 -2.92
C GLN A 172 -2.55 18.22 -4.33
N GLN A 173 -1.69 17.84 -5.28
CA GLN A 173 -2.11 17.52 -6.65
C GLN A 173 -2.84 16.17 -6.79
N SER A 174 -2.79 15.29 -5.78
CA SER A 174 -3.18 13.88 -5.97
C SER A 174 -4.03 13.25 -4.85
N TYR A 175 -4.24 13.90 -3.68
CA TYR A 175 -4.72 13.18 -2.49
C TYR A 175 -5.68 13.95 -1.56
N LEU A 176 -6.75 14.49 -2.12
CA LEU A 176 -7.99 14.66 -1.37
C LEU A 176 -9.11 14.01 -2.16
N LEU A 177 -9.08 12.67 -2.19
CA LEU A 177 -10.18 11.91 -2.78
C LEU A 177 -11.41 12.18 -1.93
N VAL A 178 -12.44 12.75 -2.55
CA VAL A 178 -13.75 12.90 -1.93
C VAL A 178 -14.37 11.51 -1.81
N THR A 179 -14.82 11.18 -0.62
CA THR A 179 -15.45 9.89 -0.28
C THR A 179 -16.93 10.10 0.02
N GLU A 180 -17.74 9.05 -0.09
CA GLU A 180 -19.14 9.08 0.35
C GLU A 180 -19.27 9.46 1.83
N ASP A 181 -18.28 9.08 2.64
CA ASP A 181 -18.20 9.48 4.05
C ASP A 181 -18.06 11.00 4.23
N ASP A 182 -17.37 11.68 3.31
CA ASP A 182 -17.27 13.14 3.36
C ASP A 182 -18.62 13.79 3.06
N PHE A 183 -19.39 13.25 2.10
CA PHE A 183 -20.75 13.69 1.81
C PHE A 183 -21.68 13.46 3.01
N ALA A 184 -21.68 12.24 3.57
CA ALA A 184 -22.52 11.90 4.71
C ALA A 184 -22.21 12.80 5.92
N LYS A 185 -20.92 12.99 6.23
CA LYS A 185 -20.48 13.87 7.32
C LYS A 185 -20.89 15.32 7.08
N ALA A 186 -20.68 15.85 5.87
CA ALA A 186 -21.04 17.23 5.54
C ALA A 186 -22.55 17.47 5.53
N ALA A 187 -23.33 16.46 5.11
CA ALA A 187 -24.79 16.51 5.09
C ALA A 187 -25.45 16.21 6.45
N GLY A 188 -24.68 15.86 7.48
CA GLY A 188 -25.21 15.46 8.79
C GLY A 188 -25.97 14.13 8.77
N VAL A 189 -25.76 13.29 7.76
CA VAL A 189 -26.38 11.98 7.64
C VAL A 189 -25.54 10.98 8.43
N ALA A 190 -26.12 10.38 9.47
CA ALA A 190 -25.46 9.31 10.21
C ALA A 190 -25.23 8.10 9.29
N LYS A 191 -24.04 7.49 9.35
CA LYS A 191 -23.77 6.23 8.66
C LYS A 191 -24.79 5.18 9.10
N VAL A 192 -25.52 4.61 8.14
CA VAL A 192 -26.17 3.31 8.37
C VAL A 192 -25.03 2.30 8.42
N MET A 193 -24.67 1.85 9.62
CA MET A 193 -23.78 0.73 9.80
C MET A 193 -24.50 -0.50 9.24
N VAL A 194 -24.08 -0.97 8.06
CA VAL A 194 -24.46 -2.30 7.58
C VAL A 194 -23.45 -3.25 8.19
N GLU A 195 -23.82 -3.89 9.29
CA GLU A 195 -23.09 -5.04 9.83
C GLU A 195 -23.09 -6.16 8.77
N GLY A 196 -21.91 -6.70 8.45
CA GLY A 196 -21.73 -7.77 7.48
C GLY A 196 -20.47 -8.58 7.75
#